data_AF-F7NZK1-F1
#
_entry.id   AF-F7NZK1-F1
#
_cell.length_a   1.000
_cell.length_b   1.000
_cell.length_c   1.000
_cell.angle_alpha   90.00
_cell.angle_beta   90.00
_cell.angle_gamma   90.00
#
_symmetry.space_group_name_H-M   'P 1'
#
loop_
_entity.id
_entity.type
_entity.pdbx_description
1 polymer ?
#
loop_
_entity_poly.entity_id
_entity_poly.type
_entity_poly.pdbx_seq_one_letter_code
_entity_poly.pdbx_strand_id
1 'polypeptide(L)'
;MKYFVILVSCIIIFSLWPSWSDGPYEVYWIDGEQGLGYSLGDGAYIRRIENPREIQVNEKYISLYACPEDSCGFYYIDKSKDHQYADAAEFVFGPYTKSKFMELQQTMLLPMLNID
;
A
#
# COMPACT_ATOMS: atom_id res chain seq x y z
N MET A 1 27.70 27.64 -5.37
CA MET A 1 26.80 27.65 -4.18
C MET A 1 25.32 27.71 -4.55
N LYS A 2 24.88 28.64 -5.40
CA LYS A 2 23.45 28.77 -5.79
C LYS A 2 22.84 27.47 -6.37
N TYR A 3 23.56 26.78 -7.25
CA TYR A 3 23.13 25.48 -7.80
C TYR A 3 23.19 24.32 -6.81
N PHE A 4 24.09 24.37 -5.83
CA PHE A 4 24.24 23.33 -4.81
C PHE A 4 23.07 23.36 -3.82
N VAL A 5 22.61 24.55 -3.44
CA VAL A 5 21.42 24.74 -2.60
C VAL A 5 20.15 24.29 -3.33
N ILE A 6 20.03 24.57 -4.62
CA ILE A 6 18.90 24.11 -5.44
C ILE A 6 18.89 22.57 -5.54
N LEU A 7 20.06 21.96 -5.77
CA LEU A 7 20.17 20.50 -5.89
C LEU A 7 19.81 19.78 -4.59
N VAL A 8 20.33 20.26 -3.45
CA VAL A 8 20.00 19.71 -2.12
C VAL A 8 18.52 19.92 -1.78
N SER A 9 17.96 21.09 -2.10
CA SER A 9 16.54 21.36 -1.89
C SER A 9 15.64 20.43 -2.72
N CYS A 10 15.98 20.14 -3.97
CA CYS A 10 15.18 19.22 -4.80
C CYS A 10 15.17 17.80 -4.22
N ILE A 11 16.30 17.31 -3.72
CA ILE A 11 16.43 15.96 -3.15
C ILE A 11 15.52 15.79 -1.92
N ILE A 12 15.42 16.80 -1.06
CA ILE A 12 14.61 16.75 0.16
C ILE A 12 13.09 16.76 -0.14
N ILE A 13 12.67 17.43 -1.22
CA ILE A 13 11.25 17.52 -1.57
C ILE A 13 10.72 16.20 -2.15
N PHE A 14 11.55 15.47 -2.91
CA PHE A 14 11.14 14.17 -3.47
C PHE A 14 11.04 13.04 -2.44
N SER A 15 11.79 13.11 -1.33
CA SER A 15 11.70 12.11 -0.26
C SER A 15 10.43 12.22 0.60
N LEU A 16 9.65 13.29 0.46
CA LEU A 16 8.45 13.54 1.27
C LEU A 16 7.17 13.09 0.58
N TRP A 17 7.23 12.64 -0.68
CA TRP A 17 6.05 12.21 -1.42
C TRP A 17 5.89 10.70 -1.33
N PRO A 18 4.65 10.21 -1.14
CA PRO A 18 4.41 8.77 -1.12
C PRO A 18 4.78 8.18 -2.49
N SER A 19 5.39 6.99 -2.49
CA SER A 19 5.79 6.34 -3.74
C SER A 19 4.58 5.87 -4.57
N TRP A 20 3.42 5.77 -3.93
CA TRP A 20 2.14 5.44 -4.54
C TRP A 20 1.02 5.99 -3.65
N SER A 21 -0.09 6.43 -4.25
CA SER A 21 -1.28 6.83 -3.50
C SER A 21 -2.56 6.55 -4.28
N ASP A 22 -3.63 6.27 -3.55
CA ASP A 22 -5.01 6.22 -4.06
C ASP A 22 -5.98 6.62 -2.95
N GLY A 23 -6.57 7.80 -3.06
CA GLY A 23 -7.39 8.38 -1.99
C GLY A 23 -6.60 8.50 -0.68
N PRO A 24 -7.09 7.96 0.45
CA PRO A 24 -6.38 8.01 1.73
C PRO A 24 -5.26 6.95 1.83
N TYR A 25 -5.09 6.07 0.84
CA TYR A 25 -4.08 5.02 0.90
C TYR A 25 -2.78 5.52 0.33
N GLU A 26 -1.69 5.34 1.06
CA GLU A 26 -0.35 5.76 0.65
C GLU A 26 0.69 4.69 0.96
N VAL A 27 1.65 4.52 0.05
CA VAL A 27 2.88 3.79 0.35
C VAL A 27 3.89 4.77 0.94
N TYR A 28 4.29 4.51 2.17
CA TYR A 28 5.18 5.34 2.98
C TYR A 28 6.47 4.58 3.35
N TRP A 29 7.46 5.35 3.78
CA TRP A 29 8.73 4.86 4.33
C TRP A 29 8.98 5.51 5.69
N ILE A 30 9.08 4.70 6.74
CA ILE A 30 9.43 5.16 8.09
C ILE A 30 10.55 4.25 8.60
N ASP A 31 11.65 4.84 9.06
CA ASP A 31 12.82 4.11 9.59
C ASP A 31 13.38 3.01 8.66
N GLY A 32 13.23 3.21 7.34
CA GLY A 32 13.67 2.26 6.32
C GLY A 32 12.69 1.12 6.04
N GLU A 33 11.55 1.07 6.75
CA GLU A 33 10.48 0.12 6.51
C GLU A 33 9.43 0.70 5.56
N GLN A 34 9.08 -0.07 4.53
CA GLN A 34 8.03 0.29 3.59
C GLN A 34 6.68 -0.27 4.06
N GLY A 35 5.65 0.57 4.06
CA GLY A 35 4.30 0.15 4.38
C GLY A 35 3.26 0.77 3.47
N LEU A 36 2.13 0.08 3.30
CA LEU A 36 0.90 0.70 2.82
C LEU A 36 0.05 1.03 4.04
N GLY A 37 -0.44 2.26 4.13
CA GLY A 37 -1.27 2.72 5.23
C GLY A 37 -2.40 3.64 4.79
N TYR A 38 -3.34 3.83 5.70
CA TYR A 38 -4.35 4.87 5.64
C TYR A 38 -3.74 6.16 6.21
N SER A 39 -3.55 7.16 5.37
CA SER A 39 -3.00 8.48 5.69
C SER A 39 -3.96 9.26 6.57
N LEU A 40 -3.44 9.77 7.70
CA LEU A 40 -4.15 10.70 8.59
C LEU A 40 -3.74 12.16 8.33
N GLY A 41 -2.85 12.39 7.35
CA GLY A 41 -2.16 13.67 7.14
C GLY A 41 -0.88 13.80 7.98
N ASP A 42 -0.08 14.82 7.66
CA ASP A 42 1.13 15.20 8.39
C ASP A 42 2.16 14.06 8.61
N GLY A 43 2.22 13.12 7.66
CA GLY A 43 3.13 11.97 7.72
C GLY A 43 2.72 10.89 8.75
N ALA A 44 1.49 10.97 9.28
CA ALA A 44 0.93 9.96 10.16
C ALA A 44 0.08 8.94 9.37
N TYR A 45 0.25 7.66 9.68
CA TYR A 45 -0.39 6.56 8.98
C TYR A 45 -0.93 5.53 9.97
N ILE A 46 -2.11 5.00 9.68
CA ILE A 46 -2.51 3.69 10.23
C ILE A 46 -2.09 2.63 9.24
N ARG A 47 -1.13 1.80 9.64
CA ARG A 47 -0.60 0.73 8.80
C ARG A 47 -1.70 -0.25 8.40
N ARG A 48 -1.65 -0.75 7.17
CA ARG A 48 -2.50 -1.83 6.65
C ARG A 48 -1.66 -3.05 6.31
N ILE A 49 -0.57 -2.87 5.57
CA ILE A 49 0.30 -3.98 5.22
C ILE A 49 1.75 -3.54 5.13
N GLU A 50 2.66 -4.43 5.51
CA GLU A 50 4.10 -4.22 5.44
C GLU A 50 4.65 -4.75 4.13
N ASN A 51 5.70 -4.08 3.62
CA ASN A 51 6.44 -4.47 2.42
C ASN A 51 5.56 -4.81 1.21
N PRO A 52 4.68 -3.88 0.75
CA PRO A 52 3.92 -4.08 -0.48
C PRO A 52 4.87 -4.12 -1.68
N ARG A 53 4.74 -5.15 -2.53
CA ARG A 53 5.55 -5.34 -3.74
C ARG A 53 4.81 -5.01 -5.02
N GLU A 54 3.52 -5.33 -5.08
CA GLU A 54 2.64 -4.99 -6.19
C GLU A 54 1.31 -4.49 -5.63
N ILE A 55 0.80 -3.40 -6.18
CA ILE A 55 -0.47 -2.78 -5.79
C ILE A 55 -1.28 -2.49 -7.05
N GLN A 56 -2.52 -2.97 -7.08
CA GLN A 56 -3.47 -2.66 -8.15
C GLN A 56 -4.81 -2.29 -7.55
N VAL A 57 -5.47 -1.29 -8.14
CA VAL A 57 -6.63 -0.63 -7.53
C VAL A 57 -7.77 -0.46 -8.51
N ASN A 58 -9.00 -0.60 -8.00
CA ASN A 58 -10.22 -0.15 -8.67
C ASN A 58 -11.07 0.67 -7.69
N GLU A 59 -12.29 1.03 -8.09
CA GLU A 59 -13.17 1.87 -7.27
C GLU A 59 -13.46 1.27 -5.88
N LYS A 60 -13.55 -0.07 -5.76
CA LYS A 60 -13.97 -0.74 -4.53
C LYS A 60 -12.84 -1.40 -3.76
N TYR A 61 -11.84 -1.94 -4.44
CA TYR A 61 -10.82 -2.78 -3.85
C TYR A 61 -9.42 -2.32 -4.17
N ILE A 62 -8.51 -2.64 -3.26
CA ILE A 62 -7.07 -2.66 -3.49
C ILE A 62 -6.64 -4.12 -3.45
N SER A 63 -5.93 -4.59 -4.47
CA SER A 63 -5.26 -5.89 -4.49
C SER A 63 -3.77 -5.69 -4.28
N LEU A 64 -3.17 -6.62 -3.54
CA LEU A 64 -1.82 -6.49 -3.03
C LEU A 64 -1.09 -7.83 -3.14
N TYR A 65 0.18 -7.77 -3.51
CA TYR A 65 1.16 -8.79 -3.14
C TYR A 65 2.19 -8.14 -2.25
N ALA A 66 2.39 -8.72 -1.06
CA ALA A 66 3.19 -8.11 -0.01
C ALA A 66 3.88 -9.19 0.83
N CYS A 67 4.94 -8.83 1.53
CA CYS A 67 5.70 -9.74 2.39
C CYS A 67 5.91 -9.19 3.81
N PRO A 68 4.85 -9.16 4.64
CA PRO A 68 4.98 -8.89 6.07
C PRO A 68 5.88 -9.95 6.72
N GLU A 69 6.83 -9.54 7.56
CA GLU A 69 7.76 -10.43 8.27
C GLU A 69 8.41 -11.50 7.35
N ASP A 70 8.79 -11.11 6.13
CA ASP A 70 9.38 -11.98 5.08
C ASP A 70 8.47 -13.12 4.55
N SER A 71 7.22 -13.19 5.00
CA SER A 71 6.23 -14.16 4.50
C SER A 71 5.34 -13.53 3.44
N CYS A 72 5.58 -13.89 2.18
CA CYS A 72 4.86 -13.32 1.05
C CYS A 72 3.47 -13.95 0.84
N GLY A 73 2.49 -13.09 0.54
CA GLY A 73 1.12 -13.52 0.27
C GLY A 73 0.34 -12.52 -0.57
N PHE A 74 -0.84 -12.96 -0.99
CA PHE A 74 -1.78 -12.12 -1.72
C PHE A 74 -2.85 -11.60 -0.78
N TYR A 75 -3.20 -10.33 -0.89
CA TYR A 75 -4.14 -9.66 0.00
C TYR A 75 -5.07 -8.75 -0.79
N TYR A 76 -6.22 -8.43 -0.21
CA TYR A 76 -7.05 -7.34 -0.70
C TYR A 76 -7.61 -6.50 0.45
N ILE A 77 -7.95 -5.26 0.13
CA ILE A 77 -8.65 -4.32 1.02
C ILE A 77 -9.97 -3.94 0.35
N ASP A 78 -11.08 -4.03 1.08
CA ASP A 78 -12.37 -3.46 0.67
C ASP A 78 -12.48 -2.03 1.18
N LYS A 79 -12.31 -1.06 0.28
CA LYS A 79 -12.30 0.38 0.61
C LYS A 79 -13.59 0.85 1.25
N SER A 80 -14.70 0.16 0.98
CA SER A 80 -16.01 0.53 1.53
C SER A 80 -16.18 0.18 3.01
N LYS A 81 -15.31 -0.70 3.53
CA LYS A 81 -15.37 -1.17 4.92
C LYS A 81 -14.28 -0.57 5.79
N ASP A 82 -13.13 -0.26 5.21
CA ASP A 82 -11.99 0.33 5.91
C ASP A 82 -12.22 1.81 6.23
N HIS A 83 -11.56 2.30 7.29
CA HIS A 83 -11.64 3.69 7.73
C HIS A 83 -10.42 4.07 8.60
N GLN A 84 -10.23 5.36 8.85
CA GLN A 84 -9.09 5.91 9.60
C GLN A 84 -8.90 5.33 11.03
N TYR A 85 -9.92 4.74 11.65
CA TYR A 85 -9.83 4.14 12.99
C TYR A 85 -9.76 2.61 13.00
N ALA A 86 -9.66 2.01 11.82
CA ALA A 86 -9.73 0.57 11.67
C ALA A 86 -8.38 -0.10 11.98
N ASP A 87 -8.43 -1.23 12.68
CA ASP A 87 -7.30 -2.13 12.79
C ASP A 87 -7.06 -2.83 11.44
N ALA A 88 -5.80 -3.02 11.07
CA ALA A 88 -5.42 -3.69 9.84
C ALA A 88 -6.02 -5.10 9.74
N ALA A 89 -6.06 -5.84 10.86
CA ALA A 89 -6.55 -7.21 10.91
C ALA A 89 -8.05 -7.34 10.57
N GLU A 90 -8.80 -6.23 10.65
CA GLU A 90 -10.24 -6.23 10.37
C GLU A 90 -10.56 -6.06 8.87
N PHE A 91 -9.70 -5.40 8.10
CA PHE A 91 -10.02 -4.99 6.72
C PHE A 91 -8.95 -5.31 5.68
N VAL A 92 -7.83 -5.92 6.09
CA VAL A 92 -6.83 -6.50 5.21
C VAL A 92 -7.05 -8.01 5.16
N PHE A 93 -7.57 -8.48 4.05
CA PHE A 93 -7.94 -9.89 3.88
C PHE A 93 -6.79 -10.66 3.23
N GLY A 94 -6.25 -11.64 3.95
CA GLY A 94 -5.16 -12.51 3.52
C GLY A 94 -4.33 -13.00 4.73
N PRO A 95 -3.15 -13.62 4.51
CA PRO A 95 -2.58 -13.97 3.20
C PRO A 95 -3.37 -15.07 2.49
N TYR A 96 -3.51 -14.93 1.18
CA TYR A 96 -4.00 -15.98 0.29
C TYR A 96 -2.85 -16.56 -0.55
N THR A 97 -3.03 -17.80 -1.01
CA THR A 97 -2.20 -18.38 -2.08
C THR A 97 -2.57 -17.74 -3.42
N LYS A 98 -1.66 -17.81 -4.42
CA LYS A 98 -1.91 -17.32 -5.79
C LYS A 98 -3.21 -17.90 -6.37
N SER A 99 -3.40 -19.22 -6.24
CA SER A 99 -4.60 -19.90 -6.75
C SER A 99 -5.89 -19.39 -6.09
N LYS A 100 -5.91 -19.28 -4.76
CA LYS A 100 -7.08 -18.79 -4.03
C LYS A 100 -7.38 -17.32 -4.38
N PHE A 101 -6.34 -16.51 -4.53
CA PHE A 101 -6.50 -15.11 -4.87
C PHE A 101 -7.03 -14.90 -6.29
N MET A 102 -6.59 -15.72 -7.25
CA MET A 102 -7.12 -15.69 -8.62
C MET A 102 -8.62 -16.04 -8.67
N GLU A 103 -9.07 -17.00 -7.85
CA GLU A 103 -10.52 -17.28 -7.69
C GLU A 103 -11.27 -16.06 -7.13
N LEU A 104 -10.69 -15.37 -6.14
CA LEU A 104 -11.27 -14.16 -5.56
C LEU A 104 -11.31 -13.01 -6.57
N GLN A 105 -10.27 -12.83 -7.39
CA GLN A 105 -10.24 -11.85 -8.48
C GLN A 105 -11.41 -12.05 -9.44
N GLN A 106 -11.71 -13.29 -9.82
CA GLN A 106 -12.82 -13.59 -10.72
C GLN A 106 -14.20 -13.42 -10.05
N THR A 107 -14.34 -13.86 -8.80
CA THR A 107 -15.64 -13.87 -8.11
C THR A 107 -16.05 -12.51 -7.55
N MET A 108 -15.08 -11.71 -7.09
CA MET A 108 -15.32 -10.42 -6.45
C MET A 108 -14.91 -9.22 -7.32
N LEU A 109 -14.38 -9.47 -8.52
CA LEU A 109 -13.84 -8.45 -9.44
C LEU A 109 -12.70 -7.64 -8.79
N LEU A 110 -11.79 -8.33 -8.09
CA LEU A 110 -10.60 -7.69 -7.54
C LEU A 110 -9.64 -7.27 -8.68
N PRO A 111 -8.91 -6.15 -8.54
CA PRO A 111 -7.90 -5.75 -9.52
C PRO A 111 -6.87 -6.85 -9.82
N MET A 112 -6.54 -7.03 -11.10
CA MET A 112 -5.53 -8.00 -11.51
C MET A 112 -4.14 -7.52 -11.11
N LEU A 113 -3.35 -8.37 -10.46
CA LEU A 113 -1.97 -8.10 -10.09
C LEU A 113 -1.04 -8.58 -11.21
N ASN A 114 -0.04 -7.77 -11.58
CA ASN A 114 0.92 -8.10 -12.62
C ASN A 114 2.12 -8.83 -12.01
N ILE A 115 1.93 -10.10 -11.65
CA ILE A 115 2.96 -10.93 -10.99
C ILE A 115 3.16 -12.21 -11.78
N ASP A 116 4.31 -12.27 -12.46
CA ASP A 116 4.74 -13.44 -13.22
C ASP A 116 4.90 -14.67 -12.31
#